data_AF-A0A3N4Q9K6-F1
#
_entry.id   AF-A0A3N4Q9K6-F1
#
_cell.length_a   1.000
_cell.length_b   1.000
_cell.length_c   1.000
_cell.angle_alpha   90.00
_cell.angle_beta   90.00
_cell.angle_gamma   90.00
#
_symmetry.space_group_name_H-M   'P 1'
#
loop_
_entity.id
_entity.type
_entity.pdbx_description
1 polymer ?
#
loop_
_entity_poly.entity_id
_entity_poly.type
_entity_poly.pdbx_seq_one_letter_code
_entity_poly.pdbx_strand_id
1 'polypeptide(L)'
;MMNKLNHLIYEHFAPGVLINSAEKRHTYLREVKAEKMKITATLRELSQQQAPWNYKAQLLRKYQIQVVVLLDELEGYSHNADPAVQSFYTEATGILEELIVGLEQHFPEYLAQDIFMPKGYLRQVVLQLEERFRETEKYLCGRKVDKALLELVFKPLSHQHMMITFGMVMYYRRLLAELKENVHPYITDLTERVHYTLYQYNFNSTEYFMYCTNQLRRKVIPLRTLQEKKALLSWYEKELQHMNSHGVSLFPGKGGLREQMLAWLKEEKHCMQQLLTTYES
;
A
#
# COMPACT_ATOMS: atom_id res chain seq x y z
N MET A 1 14.91 4.38 -25.55
CA MET A 1 15.72 4.18 -24.34
C MET A 1 15.41 2.82 -23.71
N MET A 2 14.18 2.56 -23.24
CA MET A 2 13.82 1.24 -22.69
C MET A 2 13.92 0.07 -23.67
N ASN A 3 13.76 0.31 -24.98
CA ASN A 3 13.93 -0.73 -26.00
C ASN A 3 15.32 -1.39 -25.95
N LYS A 4 16.37 -0.64 -25.56
CA LYS A 4 17.72 -1.20 -25.46
C LYS A 4 17.87 -2.10 -24.23
N LEU A 5 17.31 -1.72 -23.08
CA LEU A 5 17.26 -2.60 -21.90
C LEU A 5 16.48 -3.88 -22.18
N ASN A 6 15.32 -3.76 -22.83
CA ASN A 6 14.54 -4.93 -23.24
C ASN A 6 15.38 -5.85 -24.13
N HIS A 7 15.98 -5.31 -25.19
CA HIS A 7 16.81 -6.09 -26.10
C HIS A 7 17.98 -6.78 -25.38
N LEU A 8 18.72 -6.06 -24.52
CA LEU A 8 19.79 -6.64 -23.72
C LEU A 8 19.31 -7.83 -22.87
N ILE A 9 18.20 -7.66 -22.15
CA ILE A 9 17.71 -8.68 -21.20
C ILE A 9 17.12 -9.88 -21.95
N TYR A 10 16.24 -9.66 -22.92
CA TYR A 10 15.60 -10.77 -23.63
C TYR A 10 16.56 -11.54 -24.55
N GLU A 11 17.55 -10.88 -25.16
CA GLU A 11 18.42 -11.56 -26.13
C GLU A 11 19.74 -12.06 -25.54
N HIS A 12 20.27 -11.41 -24.51
CA HIS A 12 21.61 -11.74 -23.99
C HIS A 12 21.62 -12.32 -22.58
N PHE A 13 20.54 -12.12 -21.81
CA PHE A 13 20.51 -12.52 -20.40
C PHE A 13 19.79 -13.85 -20.20
N ALA A 14 19.28 -14.48 -21.26
CA ALA A 14 18.78 -15.85 -21.18
C ALA A 14 19.89 -16.80 -20.65
N PRO A 15 19.60 -17.71 -19.70
CA PRO A 15 20.63 -18.51 -19.02
C PRO A 15 21.58 -19.25 -19.97
N GLY A 16 21.05 -19.87 -21.02
CA GLY A 16 21.86 -20.59 -22.01
C GLY A 16 22.80 -19.69 -22.83
N VAL A 17 22.41 -18.45 -23.10
CA VAL A 17 23.25 -17.48 -23.82
C VAL A 17 24.34 -16.93 -22.90
N LEU A 18 23.97 -16.63 -21.66
CA LEU A 18 24.84 -15.99 -20.68
C LEU A 18 25.94 -16.95 -20.18
N ILE A 19 25.64 -18.24 -20.05
CA ILE A 19 26.61 -19.29 -19.71
C ILE A 19 27.72 -19.33 -20.77
N ASN A 20 27.34 -19.37 -22.05
CA ASN A 20 28.27 -19.44 -23.18
C ASN A 20 29.01 -18.12 -23.48
N SER A 21 28.59 -17.01 -22.85
CA SER A 21 29.14 -15.67 -23.08
C SER A 21 29.87 -15.10 -21.86
N ALA A 22 30.62 -15.94 -21.13
CA ALA A 22 31.28 -15.59 -19.87
C ALA A 22 32.11 -14.30 -19.95
N GLU A 23 32.89 -14.13 -21.01
CA GLU A 23 33.75 -12.97 -21.24
C GLU A 23 32.96 -11.67 -21.46
N LYS A 24 31.73 -11.76 -21.99
CA LYS A 24 30.89 -10.60 -22.32
C LYS A 24 30.02 -10.12 -21.15
N ARG A 25 29.90 -10.90 -20.07
CA ARG A 25 29.05 -10.56 -18.90
C ARG A 25 29.34 -9.18 -18.33
N HIS A 26 30.63 -8.84 -18.16
CA HIS A 26 31.04 -7.53 -17.67
C HIS A 26 30.68 -6.38 -18.63
N THR A 27 30.66 -6.65 -19.94
CA THR A 27 30.24 -5.67 -20.94
C THR A 27 28.73 -5.45 -20.86
N TYR A 28 27.95 -6.52 -20.77
CA TYR A 28 26.50 -6.44 -20.60
C TYR A 28 26.09 -5.67 -19.35
N LEU A 29 26.72 -5.92 -18.20
CA LEU A 29 26.45 -5.14 -16.97
C LEU A 29 26.80 -3.66 -17.14
N ARG A 30 27.91 -3.34 -17.81
CA ARG A 30 28.27 -1.95 -18.12
C ARG A 30 27.22 -1.27 -19.00
N GLU A 31 26.66 -1.99 -19.97
CA GLU A 31 25.61 -1.46 -20.82
C GLU A 31 24.30 -1.21 -20.06
N VAL A 32 23.90 -2.13 -19.15
CA VAL A 32 22.73 -1.92 -18.28
C VAL A 32 22.93 -0.70 -17.39
N LYS A 33 24.12 -0.55 -16.77
CA LYS A 33 24.46 0.64 -15.97
C LYS A 33 24.40 1.93 -16.80
N ALA A 34 24.91 1.90 -18.03
CA ALA A 34 24.87 3.07 -18.92
C ALA A 34 23.43 3.44 -19.29
N GLU A 35 22.57 2.47 -19.59
CA GLU A 35 21.15 2.74 -19.87
C GLU A 35 20.42 3.23 -18.62
N LYS A 36 20.70 2.67 -17.43
CA LYS A 36 20.19 3.17 -16.16
C LYS A 36 20.53 4.65 -15.97
N MET A 37 21.79 5.04 -16.19
CA MET A 37 22.22 6.44 -16.08
C MET A 37 21.48 7.37 -17.06
N LYS A 38 21.24 6.93 -18.30
CA LYS A 38 20.46 7.71 -19.27
C LYS A 38 19.01 7.90 -18.81
N ILE A 39 18.38 6.83 -18.32
CA ILE A 39 17.02 6.89 -17.79
C ILE A 39 16.96 7.86 -16.60
N THR A 40 17.89 7.75 -15.64
CA THR A 40 17.97 8.66 -14.49
C THR A 40 18.16 10.12 -14.93
N ALA A 41 18.98 10.38 -15.94
CA ALA A 41 19.13 11.73 -16.50
C ALA A 41 17.82 12.26 -17.09
N THR A 42 17.11 11.45 -17.87
CA THR A 42 15.78 11.81 -18.41
C THR A 42 14.74 12.04 -17.29
N LEU A 43 14.74 11.21 -16.25
CA LEU A 43 13.86 11.41 -15.09
C LEU A 43 14.15 12.74 -14.38
N ARG A 44 15.43 13.09 -14.24
CA ARG A 44 15.84 14.38 -13.66
C ARG A 44 15.39 15.56 -14.50
N GLU A 45 15.55 15.51 -15.82
CA GLU A 45 15.02 16.54 -16.73
C GLU A 45 13.50 16.67 -16.58
N LEU A 46 12.78 15.55 -16.53
CA LEU A 46 11.33 15.53 -16.37
C LEU A 46 10.86 16.16 -15.03
N SER A 47 11.63 16.02 -13.95
CA SER A 47 11.34 16.68 -12.68
C SER A 47 11.40 18.21 -12.79
N GLN A 48 12.33 18.73 -13.59
CA GLN A 48 12.56 20.17 -13.76
C GLN A 48 11.61 20.80 -14.78
N GLN A 49 11.15 20.03 -15.76
CA GLN A 49 10.24 20.50 -16.79
C GLN A 49 8.83 20.77 -16.24
N GLN A 50 8.24 21.88 -16.66
CA GLN A 50 6.83 22.18 -16.42
C GLN A 50 5.96 21.50 -17.47
N ALA A 51 5.85 20.17 -17.37
CA ALA A 51 5.02 19.34 -18.25
C ALA A 51 3.65 19.05 -17.62
N PRO A 52 2.59 18.82 -18.41
CA PRO A 52 1.27 18.44 -17.90
C PRO A 52 1.32 17.18 -17.03
N TRP A 53 0.51 17.13 -15.96
CA TRP A 53 0.48 16.00 -15.03
C TRP A 53 0.24 14.65 -15.75
N ASN A 54 -0.73 14.61 -16.67
CA ASN A 54 -1.06 13.39 -17.43
C ASN A 54 0.12 12.85 -18.23
N TYR A 55 0.90 13.76 -18.84
CA TYR A 55 2.09 13.38 -19.61
C TYR A 55 3.17 12.77 -18.72
N LYS A 56 3.48 13.42 -17.58
CA LYS A 56 4.44 12.89 -16.59
C LYS A 56 3.98 11.53 -16.07
N ALA A 57 2.71 11.42 -15.67
CA ALA A 57 2.13 10.19 -15.15
C ALA A 57 2.23 9.04 -16.16
N GLN A 58 1.82 9.26 -17.41
CA GLN A 58 1.88 8.23 -18.45
C GLN A 58 3.31 7.74 -18.70
N LEU A 59 4.26 8.67 -18.80
CA LEU A 59 5.66 8.33 -19.05
C LEU A 59 6.29 7.58 -17.87
N LEU A 60 6.09 8.05 -16.64
CA LEU A 60 6.64 7.45 -15.43
C LEU A 60 6.04 6.07 -15.16
N ARG A 61 4.72 5.89 -15.37
CA ARG A 61 4.05 4.59 -15.29
C ARG A 61 4.57 3.62 -16.34
N LYS A 62 4.82 4.10 -17.57
CA LYS A 62 5.43 3.27 -18.60
C LYS A 62 6.81 2.77 -18.16
N TYR A 63 7.65 3.64 -17.59
CA TYR A 63 8.94 3.23 -17.04
C TYR A 63 8.78 2.22 -15.91
N GLN A 64 7.89 2.49 -14.94
CA GLN A 64 7.59 1.59 -13.83
C GLN A 64 7.21 0.20 -14.33
N ILE A 65 6.19 0.09 -15.20
CA ILE A 65 5.71 -1.17 -15.77
C ILE A 65 6.86 -1.91 -16.48
N GLN A 66 7.63 -1.20 -17.30
CA GLN A 66 8.72 -1.82 -18.04
C GLN A 66 9.82 -2.36 -17.12
N VAL A 67 10.20 -1.61 -16.09
CA VAL A 67 11.21 -2.09 -15.11
C VAL A 67 10.67 -3.27 -14.32
N VAL A 68 9.40 -3.26 -13.90
CA VAL A 68 8.75 -4.38 -13.20
C VAL A 68 8.81 -5.65 -14.05
N VAL A 69 8.39 -5.57 -15.31
CA VAL A 69 8.44 -6.72 -16.24
C VAL A 69 9.88 -7.25 -16.38
N LEU A 70 10.86 -6.36 -16.54
CA LEU A 70 12.26 -6.78 -16.67
C LEU A 70 12.80 -7.44 -15.40
N LEU A 71 12.40 -6.97 -14.22
CA LEU A 71 12.79 -7.59 -12.95
C LEU A 71 12.20 -8.99 -12.80
N ASP A 72 10.92 -9.16 -13.15
CA ASP A 72 10.26 -10.47 -13.11
C ASP A 72 10.92 -11.47 -14.08
N GLU A 73 11.31 -11.02 -15.27
CA GLU A 73 12.05 -11.85 -16.24
C GLU A 73 13.44 -12.24 -15.71
N LEU A 74 14.19 -11.31 -15.12
CA LEU A 74 15.49 -11.61 -14.52
C LEU A 74 15.39 -12.61 -13.37
N GLU A 75 14.33 -12.51 -12.56
CA GLU A 75 14.05 -13.48 -11.51
C GLU A 75 13.76 -14.86 -12.10
N GLY A 76 12.94 -14.93 -13.16
CA GLY A 76 12.66 -16.16 -13.89
C GLY A 76 13.93 -16.80 -14.48
N TYR A 77 14.83 -15.99 -15.03
CA TYR A 77 16.13 -16.46 -15.51
C TYR A 77 17.02 -16.94 -14.37
N SER A 78 17.16 -16.15 -13.30
CA SER A 78 17.96 -16.50 -12.13
C SER A 78 17.51 -17.82 -11.49
N HIS A 79 16.21 -18.06 -11.37
CA HIS A 79 15.69 -19.31 -10.78
C HIS A 79 16.13 -20.57 -11.54
N ASN A 80 16.25 -20.48 -12.87
CA ASN A 80 16.61 -21.59 -13.74
C ASN A 80 18.09 -21.62 -14.15
N ALA A 81 18.90 -20.71 -13.60
CA ALA A 81 20.26 -20.50 -14.04
C ALA A 81 21.29 -21.31 -13.25
N ASP A 82 22.39 -21.65 -13.93
CA ASP A 82 23.57 -22.26 -13.30
C ASP A 82 24.16 -21.35 -12.21
N PRO A 83 24.64 -21.89 -11.07
CA PRO A 83 25.31 -21.11 -10.03
C PRO A 83 26.41 -20.16 -10.54
N ALA A 84 27.12 -20.52 -11.61
CA ALA A 84 28.20 -19.72 -12.19
C ALA A 84 27.75 -18.38 -12.81
N VAL A 85 26.45 -18.18 -13.04
CA VAL A 85 25.87 -16.91 -13.53
C VAL A 85 25.02 -16.18 -12.50
N GLN A 86 24.84 -16.72 -11.29
CA GLN A 86 23.95 -16.11 -10.29
C GLN A 86 24.40 -14.72 -9.83
N SER A 87 25.71 -14.51 -9.70
CA SER A 87 26.25 -13.19 -9.34
C SER A 87 25.90 -12.13 -10.38
N PHE A 88 25.87 -12.50 -11.66
CA PHE A 88 25.47 -11.59 -12.74
C PHE A 88 23.99 -11.18 -12.61
N TYR A 89 23.08 -12.15 -12.40
CA TYR A 89 21.66 -11.83 -12.23
C TYR A 89 21.41 -10.99 -10.99
N THR A 90 22.11 -11.29 -9.90
CA THR A 90 22.05 -10.48 -8.67
C THR A 90 22.45 -9.04 -8.95
N GLU A 91 23.56 -8.81 -9.66
CA GLU A 91 24.01 -7.45 -10.00
C GLU A 91 23.07 -6.74 -10.98
N ALA A 92 22.61 -7.42 -12.04
CA ALA A 92 21.67 -6.88 -13.00
C ALA A 92 20.34 -6.47 -12.35
N THR A 93 19.81 -7.33 -11.47
CA THR A 93 18.59 -7.08 -10.70
C THR A 93 18.76 -5.86 -9.81
N GLY A 94 19.87 -5.76 -9.06
CA GLY A 94 20.16 -4.60 -8.22
C GLY A 94 20.18 -3.28 -8.98
N ILE A 95 20.76 -3.26 -10.19
CA ILE A 95 20.78 -2.04 -11.03
C ILE A 95 19.36 -1.60 -11.43
N LEU A 96 18.46 -2.55 -11.72
CA LEU A 96 17.07 -2.24 -12.07
C LEU A 96 16.22 -1.89 -10.84
N GLU A 97 16.46 -2.53 -9.69
CA GLU A 97 15.82 -2.17 -8.42
C GLU A 97 16.13 -0.72 -8.04
N GLU A 98 17.35 -0.24 -8.26
CA GLU A 98 17.71 1.17 -8.06
C GLU A 98 16.84 2.13 -8.91
N LEU A 99 16.37 1.73 -10.09
CA LEU A 99 15.44 2.54 -10.89
C LEU A 99 14.05 2.60 -10.24
N ILE A 100 13.55 1.47 -9.70
CA ILE A 100 12.28 1.45 -8.96
C ILE A 100 12.38 2.34 -7.73
N VAL A 101 13.46 2.20 -6.94
CA VAL A 101 13.70 3.04 -5.76
C VAL A 101 13.72 4.53 -6.13
N GLY A 102 14.42 4.90 -7.20
CA GLY A 102 14.45 6.29 -7.68
C GLY A 102 13.08 6.81 -8.11
N LEU A 103 12.28 5.97 -8.78
CA LEU A 103 10.90 6.31 -9.15
C LEU A 103 10.01 6.52 -7.91
N GLU A 104 10.11 5.64 -6.92
CA GLU A 104 9.35 5.74 -5.65
C GLU A 104 9.72 6.99 -4.84
N GLN A 105 11.00 7.34 -4.79
CA GLN A 105 11.48 8.47 -3.98
C GLN A 105 11.16 9.82 -4.59
N HIS A 106 11.24 9.94 -5.93
CA HIS A 106 11.13 11.23 -6.61
C HIS A 106 9.77 11.48 -7.26
N PHE A 107 8.98 10.44 -7.53
CA PHE A 107 7.71 10.56 -8.25
C PHE A 107 6.57 9.70 -7.69
N PRO A 108 6.40 9.54 -6.37
CA PRO A 108 5.46 8.58 -5.79
C PRO A 108 4.00 8.79 -6.25
N GLU A 109 3.58 10.04 -6.47
CA GLU A 109 2.23 10.41 -6.90
C GLU A 109 1.93 10.09 -8.37
N TYR A 110 2.96 9.90 -9.19
CA TYR A 110 2.83 9.57 -10.61
C TYR A 110 2.77 8.07 -10.86
N LEU A 111 3.27 7.25 -9.93
CA LEU A 111 3.31 5.80 -10.07
C LEU A 111 1.91 5.18 -10.10
N ALA A 112 1.80 4.09 -10.85
CA ALA A 112 0.63 3.24 -10.85
C ALA A 112 0.64 2.40 -9.57
N GLN A 113 -0.44 2.53 -8.80
CA GLN A 113 -0.57 2.01 -7.44
C GLN A 113 -1.18 0.59 -7.43
N ASP A 114 -1.77 0.17 -8.54
CA ASP A 114 -2.45 -1.10 -8.77
C ASP A 114 -1.51 -2.19 -9.31
N ILE A 115 -0.26 -1.85 -9.63
CA ILE A 115 0.74 -2.80 -10.10
C ILE A 115 1.33 -3.57 -8.92
N PHE A 116 1.51 -4.88 -9.07
CA PHE A 116 2.21 -5.72 -8.10
C PHE A 116 3.71 -5.39 -8.05
N MET A 117 4.30 -5.46 -6.87
CA MET A 117 5.74 -5.31 -6.74
C MET A 117 6.46 -6.55 -7.30
N PRO A 118 7.62 -6.38 -7.97
CA PRO A 118 8.49 -7.50 -8.36
C PRO A 118 8.90 -8.29 -7.12
N LYS A 119 8.93 -9.63 -7.17
CA LYS A 119 9.10 -10.44 -5.95
C LYS A 119 10.47 -10.25 -5.30
N GLY A 120 11.54 -10.15 -6.11
CA GLY A 120 12.89 -9.83 -5.65
C GLY A 120 12.94 -8.54 -4.82
N TYR A 121 12.33 -7.48 -5.33
CA TYR A 121 12.25 -6.18 -4.66
C TYR A 121 11.30 -6.19 -3.45
N LEU A 122 10.17 -6.91 -3.55
CA LEU A 122 9.16 -6.99 -2.52
C LEU A 122 9.73 -7.48 -1.18
N ARG A 123 10.66 -8.44 -1.21
CA ARG A 123 11.30 -8.94 0.02
C ARG A 123 12.00 -7.83 0.81
N GLN A 124 12.71 -6.94 0.11
CA GLN A 124 13.41 -5.81 0.75
C GLN A 124 12.41 -4.82 1.35
N VAL A 125 11.36 -4.50 0.59
CA VAL A 125 10.29 -3.58 1.02
C VAL A 125 9.53 -4.11 2.23
N VAL A 126 9.20 -5.40 2.25
CA VAL A 126 8.52 -6.06 3.37
C VAL A 126 9.40 -6.01 4.62
N LEU A 127 10.69 -6.31 4.53
CA LEU A 127 11.60 -6.23 5.69
C LEU A 127 11.64 -4.81 6.28
N GLN A 128 11.74 -3.78 5.44
CA GLN A 128 11.71 -2.39 5.89
C GLN A 128 10.36 -2.01 6.52
N LEU A 129 9.25 -2.48 5.96
CA LEU A 129 7.93 -2.26 6.53
C LEU A 129 7.81 -2.98 7.87
N GLU A 130 8.13 -4.27 7.95
CA GLU A 130 8.04 -5.08 9.18
C GLU A 130 8.74 -4.43 10.36
N GLU A 131 9.93 -3.86 10.15
CA GLU A 131 10.62 -3.09 11.19
C GLU A 131 9.78 -1.91 11.67
N ARG A 132 9.29 -1.07 10.76
CA ARG A 132 8.43 0.07 11.09
C ARG A 132 7.12 -0.37 11.75
N PHE A 133 6.53 -1.47 11.31
CA PHE A 133 5.35 -2.09 11.91
C PHE A 133 5.63 -2.45 13.37
N ARG A 134 6.68 -3.23 13.64
CA ARG A 134 7.05 -3.63 15.02
C ARG A 134 7.28 -2.43 15.92
N GLU A 135 7.94 -1.39 15.44
CA GLU A 135 8.15 -0.17 16.21
C GLU A 135 6.85 0.58 16.52
N THR A 136 5.98 0.78 15.52
CA THR A 136 4.68 1.45 15.70
C THR A 136 3.77 0.63 16.62
N GLU A 137 3.72 -0.69 16.43
CA GLU A 137 2.95 -1.59 17.29
C GLU A 137 3.44 -1.53 18.73
N LYS A 138 4.75 -1.63 18.97
CA LYS A 138 5.32 -1.49 20.32
C LYS A 138 5.00 -0.13 20.94
N TYR A 139 5.06 0.95 20.16
CA TYR A 139 4.72 2.31 20.61
C TYR A 139 3.26 2.43 21.06
N LEU A 140 2.31 1.85 20.31
CA LEU A 140 0.88 1.88 20.61
C LEU A 140 0.50 0.91 21.75
N CYS A 141 1.05 -0.31 21.74
CA CYS A 141 0.90 -1.29 22.81
C CYS A 141 1.38 -0.73 24.16
N GLY A 142 2.54 -0.08 24.19
CA GLY A 142 3.09 0.56 25.40
C GLY A 142 2.19 1.66 25.98
N ARG A 143 1.27 2.20 25.18
CA ARG A 143 0.28 3.22 25.58
C ARG A 143 -1.14 2.65 25.74
N LYS A 144 -1.27 1.32 25.81
CA LYS A 144 -2.53 0.62 26.11
C LYS A 144 -3.65 0.86 25.08
N VAL A 145 -3.30 1.02 23.80
CA VAL A 145 -4.31 0.97 22.72
C VAL A 145 -4.97 -0.40 22.71
N ASP A 146 -6.25 -0.46 22.32
CA ASP A 146 -7.01 -1.71 22.19
C ASP A 146 -6.24 -2.75 21.35
N LYS A 147 -5.91 -3.88 21.98
CA LYS A 147 -5.14 -4.96 21.35
C LYS A 147 -5.84 -5.55 20.12
N ALA A 148 -7.17 -5.71 20.16
CA ALA A 148 -7.92 -6.26 19.04
C ALA A 148 -7.86 -5.32 17.83
N LEU A 149 -7.86 -4.01 18.06
CA LEU A 149 -7.66 -3.01 17.00
C LEU A 149 -6.25 -3.11 16.40
N LEU A 150 -5.21 -3.20 17.25
CA LEU A 150 -3.83 -3.31 16.77
C LEU A 150 -3.60 -4.58 15.93
N GLU A 151 -4.16 -5.71 16.38
CA GLU A 151 -4.12 -6.96 15.61
C GLU A 151 -4.70 -6.77 14.20
N LEU A 152 -5.80 -6.04 14.04
CA LEU A 152 -6.40 -5.77 12.72
C LEU A 152 -5.51 -4.89 11.83
N VAL A 153 -4.89 -3.84 12.40
CA VAL A 153 -4.04 -2.90 11.66
C VAL A 153 -2.75 -3.57 11.18
N PHE A 154 -2.18 -4.45 12.01
CA PHE A 154 -0.84 -5.01 11.74
C PHE A 154 -0.84 -6.43 11.15
N LYS A 155 -1.99 -7.13 11.14
CA LYS A 155 -2.15 -8.47 10.52
C LYS A 155 -1.81 -8.57 9.02
N PRO A 156 -2.13 -7.60 8.13
CA PRO A 156 -2.07 -7.82 6.68
C PRO A 156 -0.69 -8.19 6.13
N LEU A 157 0.42 -7.74 6.73
CA LEU A 157 1.76 -8.08 6.22
C LEU A 157 2.31 -9.43 6.71
N SER A 158 1.66 -10.07 7.70
CA SER A 158 2.09 -11.38 8.21
C SER A 158 1.86 -12.53 7.22
N HIS A 159 1.10 -12.30 6.15
CA HIS A 159 0.77 -13.33 5.17
C HIS A 159 1.77 -13.31 4.02
N GLN A 160 2.72 -14.24 4.04
CA GLN A 160 3.79 -14.43 3.04
C GLN A 160 3.33 -14.63 1.59
N HIS A 161 2.02 -14.70 1.34
CA HIS A 161 1.41 -15.00 0.03
C HIS A 161 0.55 -13.85 -0.51
N MET A 162 0.58 -12.67 0.11
CA MET A 162 -0.22 -11.55 -0.35
C MET A 162 0.41 -10.93 -1.61
N MET A 163 -0.42 -10.76 -2.64
CA MET A 163 -0.06 -9.98 -3.82
C MET A 163 -0.01 -8.50 -3.42
N ILE A 164 1.18 -8.01 -3.07
CA ILE A 164 1.39 -6.64 -2.57
C ILE A 164 1.62 -5.70 -3.75
N THR A 165 0.81 -4.65 -3.84
CA THR A 165 0.97 -3.59 -4.84
C THR A 165 1.81 -2.43 -4.33
N PHE A 166 2.31 -1.59 -5.26
CA PHE A 166 2.92 -0.31 -4.92
C PHE A 166 1.99 0.55 -4.04
N GLY A 167 0.69 0.57 -4.36
CA GLY A 167 -0.34 1.28 -3.59
C GLY A 167 -0.44 0.85 -2.15
N MET A 168 -0.45 -0.46 -1.89
CA MET A 168 -0.52 -0.98 -0.53
C MET A 168 0.71 -0.58 0.29
N VAL A 169 1.91 -0.63 -0.30
CA VAL A 169 3.13 -0.21 0.38
C VAL A 169 3.12 1.29 0.69
N MET A 170 2.76 2.12 -0.29
CA MET A 170 2.68 3.57 -0.10
C MET A 170 1.64 3.94 0.95
N TYR A 171 0.51 3.23 0.94
CA TYR A 171 -0.54 3.35 1.95
C TYR A 171 0.01 3.09 3.35
N TYR A 172 0.65 1.94 3.59
CA TYR A 172 1.18 1.60 4.91
C TYR A 172 2.33 2.51 5.34
N ARG A 173 3.22 2.91 4.42
CA ARG A 173 4.31 3.86 4.74
C ARG A 173 3.77 5.18 5.31
N ARG A 174 2.66 5.68 4.77
CA ARG A 174 1.98 6.90 5.25
C ARG A 174 1.20 6.64 6.53
N LEU A 175 0.39 5.58 6.57
CA LEU A 175 -0.40 5.22 7.75
C LEU A 175 0.48 5.04 9.00
N LEU A 176 1.61 4.33 8.88
CA LEU A 176 2.52 4.11 10.00
C LEU A 176 3.21 5.39 10.49
N ALA A 177 3.54 6.30 9.58
CA ALA A 177 4.08 7.61 9.95
C ALA A 177 3.03 8.39 10.75
N GLU A 178 1.81 8.43 10.24
CA GLU A 178 0.69 9.09 10.90
C GLU A 178 0.40 8.50 12.29
N LEU A 179 0.35 7.17 12.42
CA LEU A 179 0.06 6.52 13.71
C LEU A 179 1.12 6.80 14.78
N LYS A 180 2.36 7.11 14.39
CA LYS A 180 3.42 7.53 15.33
C LYS A 180 3.36 9.02 15.65
N GLU A 181 3.12 9.85 14.64
CA GLU A 181 3.26 11.31 14.73
C GLU A 181 1.97 12.04 15.13
N ASN A 182 0.79 11.46 14.89
CA ASN A 182 -0.47 12.19 14.95
C ASN A 182 -0.85 12.60 16.38
N VAL A 183 -0.56 13.87 16.67
CA VAL A 183 -1.07 14.59 17.82
C VAL A 183 -2.37 15.28 17.39
N HIS A 184 -3.51 14.65 17.67
CA HIS A 184 -4.79 15.30 17.49
C HIS A 184 -5.03 16.30 18.63
N PRO A 185 -5.36 17.59 18.35
CA PRO A 185 -5.49 18.61 19.39
C PRO A 185 -6.65 18.35 20.36
N TYR A 186 -7.68 17.63 19.91
CA TYR A 186 -8.92 17.44 20.67
C TYR A 186 -9.18 16.00 21.13
N ILE A 187 -8.53 15.00 20.54
CA ILE A 187 -8.78 13.59 20.88
C ILE A 187 -7.65 13.17 21.81
N THR A 188 -7.91 13.05 23.10
CA THR A 188 -6.88 12.69 24.08
C THR A 188 -6.68 11.19 24.16
N ASP A 189 -7.73 10.39 23.99
CA ASP A 189 -7.66 8.93 23.97
C ASP A 189 -6.92 8.42 22.73
N LEU A 190 -5.91 7.59 22.94
CA LEU A 190 -5.07 7.12 21.85
C LEU A 190 -5.79 6.08 20.98
N THR A 191 -6.70 5.29 21.52
CA THR A 191 -7.48 4.31 20.74
C THR A 191 -8.43 5.04 19.79
N GLU A 192 -9.08 6.09 20.25
CA GLU A 192 -9.90 6.97 19.43
C GLU A 192 -9.09 7.68 18.34
N ARG A 193 -7.85 8.11 18.64
CA ARG A 193 -6.95 8.65 17.62
C ARG A 193 -6.62 7.62 16.55
N VAL A 194 -6.30 6.39 16.92
CA VAL A 194 -6.02 5.31 15.95
C VAL A 194 -7.25 5.10 15.07
N HIS A 195 -8.45 5.01 15.64
CA HIS A 195 -9.69 4.93 14.87
C HIS A 195 -9.83 6.09 13.88
N TYR A 196 -9.65 7.32 14.36
CA TYR A 196 -9.74 8.53 13.55
C TYR A 196 -8.75 8.50 12.38
N THR A 197 -7.48 8.16 12.63
CA THR A 197 -6.45 8.01 11.60
C THR A 197 -6.86 6.95 10.56
N LEU A 198 -7.37 5.79 11.00
CA LEU A 198 -7.83 4.73 10.08
C LEU A 198 -9.02 5.16 9.23
N TYR A 199 -9.91 6.02 9.75
CA TYR A 199 -11.00 6.62 8.96
C TYR A 199 -10.47 7.61 7.94
N GLN A 200 -9.58 8.54 8.33
CA GLN A 200 -9.03 9.54 7.42
C GLN A 200 -8.25 8.91 6.27
N TYR A 201 -7.52 7.83 6.55
CA TYR A 201 -6.80 7.04 5.55
C TYR A 201 -7.68 5.98 4.88
N ASN A 202 -8.98 5.89 5.17
CA ASN A 202 -9.88 4.93 4.55
C ASN A 202 -9.33 3.48 4.59
N PHE A 203 -9.10 2.97 5.81
CA PHE A 203 -8.69 1.59 6.07
C PHE A 203 -9.86 0.62 5.80
N ASN A 204 -10.26 0.51 4.53
CA ASN A 204 -11.46 -0.17 4.07
C ASN A 204 -11.31 -1.71 4.00
N SER A 205 -10.69 -2.30 5.03
CA SER A 205 -10.72 -3.75 5.22
C SER A 205 -12.07 -4.19 5.79
N THR A 206 -12.54 -5.36 5.36
CA THR A 206 -13.80 -5.94 5.81
C THR A 206 -13.74 -6.25 7.31
N GLU A 207 -12.61 -6.72 7.79
CA GLU A 207 -12.37 -7.08 9.18
C GLU A 207 -12.46 -5.85 10.10
N TYR A 208 -11.90 -4.71 9.68
CA TYR A 208 -12.01 -3.47 10.44
C TYR A 208 -13.43 -2.90 10.43
N PHE A 209 -14.13 -2.97 9.29
CA PHE A 209 -15.55 -2.61 9.24
C PHE A 209 -16.39 -3.45 10.22
N MET A 210 -16.20 -4.77 10.22
CA MET A 210 -16.88 -5.67 11.17
C MET A 210 -16.54 -5.34 12.62
N TYR A 211 -15.27 -5.02 12.91
CA TYR A 211 -14.85 -4.58 14.23
C TYR A 211 -15.59 -3.32 14.68
N CYS A 212 -15.62 -2.27 13.84
CA CYS A 212 -16.29 -1.01 14.16
C CYS A 212 -17.80 -1.20 14.40
N THR A 213 -18.49 -1.95 13.52
CA THR A 213 -19.93 -2.21 13.68
C THR A 213 -20.23 -3.02 14.95
N ASN A 214 -19.40 -4.00 15.31
CA ASN A 214 -19.56 -4.75 16.56
C ASN A 214 -19.32 -3.88 17.81
N GLN A 215 -18.34 -2.98 17.78
CA GLN A 215 -18.12 -2.04 18.88
C GLN A 215 -19.32 -1.09 19.05
N LEU A 216 -19.90 -0.60 17.95
CA LEU A 216 -21.12 0.22 18.01
C LEU A 216 -22.32 -0.55 18.55
N ARG A 217 -22.55 -1.79 18.09
CA ARG A 217 -23.61 -2.66 18.64
C ARG A 217 -23.46 -2.84 20.15
N ARG A 218 -22.24 -3.10 20.64
CA ARG A 218 -21.97 -3.22 22.08
C ARG A 218 -22.29 -1.95 22.86
N LYS A 219 -22.11 -0.77 22.27
CA LYS A 219 -22.50 0.52 22.89
C LYS A 219 -24.03 0.74 22.85
N VAL A 220 -24.70 0.22 21.83
CA VAL A 220 -26.15 0.39 21.62
C VAL A 220 -26.98 -0.56 22.47
N ILE A 221 -26.60 -1.83 22.58
CA ILE A 221 -27.33 -2.88 23.31
C ILE A 221 -27.74 -2.47 24.74
N PRO A 222 -26.86 -1.90 25.58
CA PRO A 222 -27.20 -1.58 26.97
C PRO A 222 -28.13 -0.37 27.12
N LEU A 223 -28.36 0.42 26.06
CA LEU A 223 -29.28 1.56 26.12
C LEU A 223 -30.72 1.07 26.24
N ARG A 224 -31.51 1.74 27.09
CA ARG A 224 -32.84 1.26 27.46
C ARG A 224 -33.88 1.65 26.43
N THR A 225 -33.84 2.91 26.00
CA THR A 225 -34.88 3.45 25.13
C THR A 225 -34.43 3.45 23.66
N LEU A 226 -35.39 3.34 22.76
CA LEU A 226 -35.14 3.53 21.33
C LEU A 226 -34.54 4.92 21.05
N GLN A 227 -35.01 5.94 21.76
CA GLN A 227 -34.55 7.32 21.58
C GLN A 227 -33.07 7.45 21.92
N GLU A 228 -32.60 6.84 23.01
CA GLU A 228 -31.17 6.78 23.36
C GLU A 228 -30.36 6.09 22.25
N LYS A 229 -30.83 4.94 21.76
CA LYS A 229 -30.17 4.18 20.68
C LYS A 229 -30.05 5.01 19.41
N LYS A 230 -31.15 5.63 18.97
CA LYS A 230 -31.17 6.51 17.79
C LYS A 230 -30.28 7.73 17.99
N ALA A 231 -30.30 8.35 19.16
CA ALA A 231 -29.46 9.50 19.46
C ALA A 231 -27.96 9.15 19.36
N LEU A 232 -27.56 8.00 19.92
CA LEU A 232 -26.18 7.51 19.81
C LEU A 232 -25.78 7.27 18.35
N LEU A 233 -26.59 6.55 17.58
CA LEU A 233 -26.29 6.26 16.18
C LEU A 233 -26.24 7.53 15.31
N SER A 234 -27.17 8.46 15.52
CA SER A 234 -27.18 9.76 14.82
C SER A 234 -25.97 10.62 15.18
N TRP A 235 -25.46 10.54 16.42
CA TRP A 235 -24.22 11.20 16.81
C TRP A 235 -23.04 10.65 16.01
N TYR A 236 -22.85 9.33 15.95
CA TYR A 236 -21.77 8.73 15.13
C TYR A 236 -21.91 9.04 13.64
N GLU A 237 -23.13 9.04 13.10
CA GLU A 237 -23.37 9.43 11.71
C GLU A 237 -22.91 10.86 11.45
N LYS A 238 -23.25 11.79 12.34
CA LYS A 238 -22.82 13.19 12.26
C LYS A 238 -21.29 13.28 12.33
N GLU A 239 -20.65 12.63 13.30
CA GLU A 239 -19.18 12.67 13.42
C GLU A 239 -18.49 12.16 12.15
N LEU A 240 -18.94 11.02 11.61
CA LEU A 240 -18.37 10.44 10.39
C LEU A 240 -18.55 11.35 9.16
N GLN A 241 -19.67 12.06 9.04
CA GLN A 241 -19.88 12.99 7.92
C GLN A 241 -18.89 14.15 7.91
N HIS A 242 -18.44 14.60 9.09
CA HIS A 242 -17.49 15.72 9.26
C HIS A 242 -16.02 15.27 9.22
N MET A 243 -15.74 13.96 9.21
CA MET A 243 -14.36 13.48 9.08
C MET A 243 -13.79 13.77 7.70
N ASN A 244 -12.60 14.36 7.70
CA ASN A 244 -11.79 14.58 6.51
C ASN A 244 -11.24 13.26 5.97
N SER A 245 -11.04 13.19 4.65
CA SER A 245 -10.39 12.07 3.96
C SER A 245 -9.10 12.54 3.31
N HIS A 246 -8.06 11.71 3.38
CA HIS A 246 -6.78 11.96 2.71
C HIS A 246 -6.77 11.51 1.24
N GLY A 247 -7.90 11.05 0.71
CA GLY A 247 -8.02 10.64 -0.69
C GLY A 247 -7.23 9.37 -1.05
N VAL A 248 -6.80 8.60 -0.05
CA VAL A 248 -6.13 7.30 -0.20
C VAL A 248 -7.04 6.17 0.29
N SER A 249 -6.77 4.92 -0.09
CA SER A 249 -7.54 3.74 0.35
C SER A 249 -6.64 2.51 0.39
N LEU A 250 -6.84 1.64 1.39
CA LEU A 250 -6.07 0.39 1.50
C LEU A 250 -6.36 -0.56 0.32
N PHE A 251 -7.65 -0.70 -0.02
CA PHE A 251 -8.13 -1.49 -1.15
C PHE A 251 -8.90 -0.61 -2.13
N PRO A 252 -8.21 -0.04 -3.14
CA PRO A 252 -8.86 0.74 -4.19
C PRO A 252 -10.00 -0.06 -4.85
N GLY A 253 -11.14 0.59 -5.09
CA GLY A 253 -12.31 -0.03 -5.74
C GLY A 253 -13.29 -0.77 -4.82
N LYS A 254 -12.95 -1.08 -3.56
CA LYS A 254 -13.87 -1.76 -2.61
C LYS A 254 -14.87 -0.83 -1.90
N GLY A 255 -15.02 0.41 -2.37
CA GLY A 255 -15.78 1.46 -1.70
C GLY A 255 -15.07 1.99 -0.43
N GLY A 256 -15.44 3.19 0.01
CA GLY A 256 -14.84 3.80 1.19
C GLY A 256 -15.46 3.29 2.49
N LEU A 257 -14.63 3.14 3.52
CA LEU A 257 -15.03 2.73 4.86
C LEU A 257 -16.09 3.69 5.43
N ARG A 258 -15.94 4.99 5.18
CA ARG A 258 -16.87 6.02 5.66
C ARG A 258 -18.26 5.78 5.09
N GLU A 259 -18.35 5.58 3.78
CA GLU A 259 -19.61 5.33 3.08
C GLU A 259 -20.25 4.02 3.55
N GLN A 260 -19.45 2.96 3.71
CA GLN A 260 -19.92 1.68 4.26
C GLN A 260 -20.49 1.83 5.67
N MET A 261 -19.80 2.56 6.55
CA MET A 261 -20.27 2.81 7.92
C MET A 261 -21.54 3.68 7.94
N LEU A 262 -21.62 4.72 7.11
CA LEU A 262 -22.82 5.55 7.00
C LEU A 262 -24.03 4.76 6.47
N ALA A 263 -23.82 3.88 5.50
CA ALA A 263 -24.85 2.97 5.01
C ALA A 263 -25.33 2.03 6.13
N TRP A 264 -24.41 1.39 6.83
CA TRP A 264 -24.73 0.51 7.95
C TRP A 264 -25.50 1.24 9.07
N LEU A 265 -25.10 2.46 9.43
CA LEU A 265 -25.79 3.28 10.43
C LEU A 265 -27.24 3.60 10.03
N LYS A 266 -27.50 3.83 8.74
CA LYS A 266 -28.85 4.08 8.22
C LYS A 266 -29.71 2.82 8.30
N GLU A 267 -29.18 1.68 7.88
CA GLU A 267 -29.85 0.39 7.95
C GLU A 267 -30.18 0.00 9.39
N GLU A 268 -29.22 0.15 10.32
CA GLU A 268 -29.39 -0.19 11.73
C GLU A 268 -30.50 0.67 12.36
N LYS A 269 -30.52 1.98 12.08
CA LYS A 269 -31.61 2.88 12.53
C LYS A 269 -32.98 2.49 11.95
N HIS A 270 -33.02 2.01 10.70
CA HIS A 270 -34.25 1.58 10.05
C HIS A 270 -34.77 0.25 10.62
N CYS A 271 -33.89 -0.73 10.83
CA CYS A 271 -34.21 -2.01 11.48
C CYS A 271 -34.84 -1.78 12.86
N MET A 272 -34.26 -0.87 13.65
CA MET A 272 -34.81 -0.48 14.95
C MET A 272 -36.21 0.15 14.88
N GLN A 273 -36.56 0.84 13.78
CA GLN A 273 -37.90 1.38 13.57
C GLN A 273 -38.91 0.29 13.22
N GLN A 274 -38.52 -0.67 12.36
CA GLN A 274 -39.41 -1.73 11.90
C GLN A 274 -39.77 -2.73 13.00
N LEU A 275 -38.82 -3.07 13.87
CA LEU A 275 -39.08 -3.93 15.02
C LEU A 275 -40.20 -3.37 15.91
N LEU A 276 -40.28 -2.05 16.09
CA LEU A 276 -41.38 -1.45 16.87
C LEU A 276 -42.74 -1.58 16.20
N THR A 277 -42.83 -1.30 14.89
CA THR A 277 -44.10 -1.42 14.16
C THR A 277 -44.66 -2.84 14.16
N THR A 278 -43.81 -3.87 14.30
CA THR A 278 -44.25 -5.27 14.38
C THR A 278 -44.59 -5.74 15.80
N TYR A 279 -44.14 -5.06 16.85
CA TYR A 279 -44.53 -5.37 18.25
C TYR A 279 -45.76 -4.59 18.73
N GLU A 280 -46.09 -3.47 18.08
CA GLU A 280 -47.29 -2.66 18.38
C GLU A 280 -48.53 -3.03 17.52
N SER A 281 -48.41 -4.04 16.65
CA SER A 281 -49.50 -4.61 15.82
C SER A 281 -49.94 -5.96 16.35
#